data_AF-A0A1V3X9C4-F1
#
_entry.id   AF-A0A1V3X9C4-F1
#
_cell.length_a   1.000
_cell.length_b   1.000
_cell.length_c   1.000
_cell.angle_alpha   90.00
_cell.angle_beta   90.00
_cell.angle_gamma   90.00
#
_symmetry.space_group_name_H-M   'P 1'
#
loop_
_entity.id
_entity.type
_entity.pdbx_description
1 polymer ?
#
loop_
_entity_poly.entity_id
_entity_poly.type
_entity_poly.pdbx_seq_one_letter_code
_entity_poly.pdbx_strand_id
1 'polypeptide(L)'
;MDGFDPRAGVILIAATNRPDILDPALLRPGRFDRQIPVTNPDLAGRRAVLQVHSKGKPIGPDADLDGLAKRTVGMTGADLANVINEAALLTARENGTVITGPALEEAVDRVIGGPRRKGRIISEHEKKITAYHEGGHTLAAWAMPDIDPVYKVTILARGRTGGHAVAVPRRTRALGPAPR
;
A
#
# COMPACT_ATOMS: atom_id res chain seq x y z
N MET A 1 -2.37 5.87 36.69
CA MET A 1 -1.16 6.56 36.17
C MET A 1 -0.69 7.57 37.20
N ASP A 2 -1.54 8.51 37.62
CA ASP A 2 -1.34 9.26 38.86
C ASP A 2 -1.40 8.29 40.06
N GLY A 3 -0.23 7.90 40.58
CA GLY A 3 -0.09 6.87 41.61
C GLY A 3 1.08 5.92 41.42
N PHE A 4 1.76 5.94 40.26
CA PHE A 4 3.07 5.29 40.12
C PHE A 4 4.16 6.18 40.70
N ASP A 5 5.05 5.60 41.51
CA ASP A 5 6.30 6.26 41.91
C ASP A 5 7.16 6.47 40.65
N PRO A 6 7.57 7.70 40.31
CA PRO A 6 8.47 7.99 39.18
C PRO A 6 9.78 7.18 39.22
N ARG A 7 10.17 6.68 40.41
CA ARG A 7 11.37 5.86 40.62
C ARG A 7 11.19 4.39 40.25
N ALA A 8 9.97 3.94 39.97
CA ALA A 8 9.68 2.53 39.63
C ALA A 8 10.17 2.13 38.23
N GLY A 9 10.62 3.07 37.38
CA GLY A 9 11.21 2.76 36.07
C GLY A 9 10.24 2.15 35.05
N VAL A 10 8.93 2.27 35.26
CA VAL A 10 7.90 1.70 34.39
C VAL A 10 7.56 2.67 33.25
N ILE A 11 7.59 2.18 32.00
CA ILE A 11 7.18 2.94 30.80
C ILE A 11 5.90 2.31 30.26
N LEU A 12 4.86 3.12 30.06
CA LEU A 12 3.60 2.68 29.45
C LEU A 12 3.49 3.22 28.01
N ILE A 13 3.20 2.33 27.06
CA ILE A 13 3.02 2.66 25.64
C ILE A 13 1.65 2.15 25.20
N ALA A 14 0.92 2.95 24.43
CA ALA A 14 -0.37 2.60 23.84
C ALA A 14 -0.42 3.05 22.37
N ALA A 15 -1.27 2.41 21.57
CA ALA A 15 -1.48 2.76 20.17
C ALA A 15 -2.98 2.93 19.88
N THR A 16 -3.35 3.96 19.12
CA THR A 16 -4.72 4.20 18.66
C THR A 16 -4.71 4.78 17.25
N ASN A 17 -5.69 4.37 16.43
CA ASN A 17 -5.99 5.01 15.14
C ASN A 17 -7.05 6.12 15.28
N ARG A 18 -7.60 6.30 16.49
CA ARG A 18 -8.65 7.27 16.81
C ARG A 18 -8.26 8.05 18.07
N PRO A 19 -7.31 9.00 17.98
CA PRO A 19 -6.97 9.86 19.11
C PRO A 19 -8.12 10.81 19.48
N ASP A 20 -9.02 11.09 18.53
CA ASP A 20 -10.19 11.98 18.65
C ASP A 20 -11.22 11.51 19.69
N ILE A 21 -11.32 10.20 19.93
CA ILE A 21 -12.30 9.62 20.87
C ILE A 21 -11.72 9.32 22.25
N LEU A 22 -10.43 9.57 22.45
CA LEU A 22 -9.81 9.33 23.75
C LEU A 22 -10.33 10.36 24.76
N ASP A 23 -10.57 9.91 25.99
CA ASP A 23 -10.88 10.81 27.09
C ASP A 23 -9.74 11.84 27.26
N PRO A 24 -10.01 13.16 27.18
CA PRO A 24 -8.99 14.19 27.34
C PRO A 24 -8.20 14.07 28.65
N ALA A 25 -8.77 13.44 29.68
CA ALA A 25 -8.09 13.18 30.94
C ALA A 25 -6.89 12.25 30.77
N LEU A 26 -6.88 11.34 29.79
CA LEU A 26 -5.75 10.44 29.53
C LEU A 26 -4.54 11.16 28.91
N LEU A 27 -4.77 12.28 28.23
CA LEU A 27 -3.75 13.05 27.52
C LEU A 27 -3.10 14.16 28.38
N ARG A 28 -3.48 14.24 29.65
CA ARG A 28 -2.91 15.22 30.59
C ARG A 28 -1.48 14.84 31.01
N PRO A 29 -0.63 15.83 31.37
CA PRO A 29 0.70 15.57 31.91
C PRO A 29 0.70 14.52 33.04
N GLY A 30 1.68 13.62 33.04
CA GLY A 30 1.77 12.49 34.00
C GLY A 30 1.01 11.23 33.59
N ARG A 31 0.38 11.22 32.41
CA ARG A 31 -0.35 10.07 31.83
C ARG A 31 0.19 9.74 30.44
N PHE A 32 -0.62 9.83 29.38
CA PHE A 32 -0.14 9.79 27.98
C PHE A 32 0.19 11.22 27.52
N ASP A 33 1.23 11.78 28.12
CA ASP A 33 1.68 13.15 27.87
C ASP A 33 2.51 13.29 26.59
N ARG A 34 3.14 12.21 26.12
CA ARG A 34 3.85 12.12 24.83
C ARG A 34 3.01 11.39 23.79
N GLN A 35 2.76 12.08 22.69
CA GLN A 35 2.11 11.52 21.50
C GLN A 35 3.11 11.51 20.34
N ILE A 36 3.33 10.33 19.77
CA ILE A 36 4.24 10.14 18.63
C ILE A 36 3.39 9.68 17.45
N PRO A 37 3.07 10.57 16.49
CA PRO A 37 2.32 10.19 15.31
C PRO A 37 3.18 9.27 14.43
N VAL A 38 2.61 8.12 14.04
CA VAL A 38 3.22 7.20 13.08
C VAL A 38 2.49 7.35 11.76
N THR A 39 3.09 8.07 10.81
CA THR A 39 2.51 8.30 9.48
C THR A 39 2.89 7.21 8.50
N ASN A 40 2.27 7.23 7.32
CA ASN A 40 2.65 6.34 6.23
C ASN A 40 4.14 6.51 5.86
N PRO A 41 4.83 5.41 5.50
CA PRO A 41 6.24 5.46 5.16
C PRO A 41 6.50 6.25 3.87
N ASP A 42 7.59 7.03 3.90
CA ASP A 42 8.16 7.64 2.70
C ASP A 42 8.86 6.59 1.82
N LEU A 43 9.52 7.00 0.72
CA LEU A 43 10.17 6.04 -0.17
C LEU A 43 11.25 5.19 0.54
N ALA A 44 12.04 5.79 1.43
CA ALA A 44 13.08 5.09 2.17
C ALA A 44 12.48 4.11 3.18
N GLY A 45 11.43 4.53 3.89
CA GLY A 45 10.65 3.70 4.80
C GLY A 45 10.00 2.51 4.08
N ARG A 46 9.41 2.73 2.90
CA ARG A 46 8.82 1.64 2.10
C ARG A 46 9.86 0.61 1.68
N ARG A 47 11.04 1.05 1.27
CA ARG A 47 12.18 0.14 0.98
C ARG A 47 12.58 -0.67 2.20
N ALA A 48 12.74 -0.02 3.35
CA ALA A 48 13.11 -0.69 4.59
C ALA A 48 12.06 -1.74 5.00
N VAL A 49 10.79 -1.39 4.93
CA VAL A 49 9.68 -2.32 5.22
C VAL A 49 9.71 -3.52 4.26
N LEU A 50 9.80 -3.28 2.96
CA LEU A 50 9.88 -4.36 1.96
C LEU A 50 11.10 -5.25 2.19
N GLN A 51 12.25 -4.69 2.53
CA GLN A 51 13.48 -5.43 2.83
C GLN A 51 13.35 -6.29 4.09
N VAL A 52 12.70 -5.78 5.15
CA VAL A 52 12.43 -6.56 6.37
C VAL A 52 11.49 -7.73 6.06
N HIS A 53 10.43 -7.50 5.30
CA HIS A 53 9.43 -8.52 5.00
C HIS A 53 9.81 -9.48 3.87
N SER A 54 10.84 -9.18 3.09
CA SER A 54 11.44 -10.08 2.11
C SER A 54 12.55 -10.95 2.70
N LYS A 55 13.09 -10.60 3.88
CA LYS A 55 14.14 -11.37 4.55
C LYS A 55 13.69 -12.81 4.80
N GLY A 56 14.49 -13.77 4.35
CA GLY A 56 14.22 -15.21 4.49
C GLY A 56 13.23 -15.78 3.47
N LYS A 57 12.73 -14.96 2.52
CA LYS A 57 11.90 -15.43 1.40
C LYS A 57 12.75 -15.58 0.14
N PRO A 58 12.51 -16.60 -0.68
CA PRO A 58 13.22 -16.78 -1.94
C PRO A 58 12.70 -15.75 -2.96
N ILE A 59 13.45 -14.68 -3.17
CA ILE A 59 13.13 -13.61 -4.13
C ILE A 59 13.97 -13.82 -5.40
N GLY A 60 13.32 -13.83 -6.56
CA GLY A 60 13.96 -13.99 -7.86
C GLY A 60 14.72 -12.73 -8.30
N PRO A 61 15.65 -12.85 -9.26
CA PRO A 61 16.42 -11.72 -9.78
C PRO A 61 15.55 -10.70 -10.55
N ASP A 62 14.39 -11.11 -11.03
CA ASP A 62 13.41 -10.30 -11.74
C ASP A 62 12.42 -9.57 -10.80
N ALA A 63 12.47 -9.86 -9.50
CA ALA A 63 11.59 -9.30 -8.49
C ALA A 63 12.15 -7.97 -7.92
N ASP A 64 11.92 -6.88 -8.65
CA ASP A 64 12.39 -5.54 -8.29
C ASP A 64 11.61 -4.91 -7.11
N LEU A 65 12.18 -5.02 -5.91
CA LEU A 65 11.65 -4.41 -4.68
C LEU A 65 11.82 -2.88 -4.65
N ASP A 66 12.82 -2.33 -5.34
CA ASP A 66 13.05 -0.89 -5.42
C ASP A 66 12.00 -0.21 -6.31
N GLY A 67 11.73 -0.79 -7.46
CA GLY A 67 10.61 -0.41 -8.32
C GLY A 67 9.27 -0.57 -7.60
N LEU A 68 9.11 -1.62 -6.80
CA LEU A 68 7.92 -1.82 -5.97
C LEU A 68 7.70 -0.66 -4.99
N ALA A 69 8.74 -0.27 -4.24
CA ALA A 69 8.67 0.84 -3.30
C ALA A 69 8.26 2.17 -3.96
N LYS A 70 8.67 2.39 -5.23
CA LYS A 70 8.32 3.60 -5.99
C LYS A 70 6.84 3.63 -6.39
N ARG A 71 6.25 2.48 -6.76
CA ARG A 71 4.85 2.40 -7.24
C ARG A 71 3.81 2.22 -6.14
N THR A 72 4.20 1.83 -4.93
CA THR A 72 3.30 1.65 -3.78
C THR A 72 3.18 2.90 -2.91
N VAL A 73 3.08 4.10 -3.53
CA VAL A 73 2.90 5.35 -2.78
C VAL A 73 1.57 5.31 -2.03
N GLY A 74 1.57 5.76 -0.78
CA GLY A 74 0.37 5.80 0.07
C GLY A 74 0.07 4.49 0.80
N MET A 75 0.74 3.38 0.46
CA MET A 75 0.61 2.12 1.21
C MET A 75 1.21 2.24 2.62
N THR A 76 0.51 1.64 3.60
CA THR A 76 0.99 1.49 4.97
C THR A 76 2.07 0.41 5.06
N GLY A 77 2.77 0.35 6.20
CA GLY A 77 3.72 -0.76 6.45
C GLY A 77 3.04 -2.14 6.40
N ALA A 78 1.81 -2.23 6.90
CA ALA A 78 1.02 -3.45 6.88
C ALA A 78 0.64 -3.87 5.44
N ASP A 79 0.28 -2.92 4.58
CA ASP A 79 -0.02 -3.20 3.18
C ASP A 79 1.19 -3.77 2.44
N LEU A 80 2.38 -3.19 2.64
CA LEU A 80 3.62 -3.67 2.03
C LEU A 80 4.00 -5.07 2.51
N ALA A 81 3.87 -5.32 3.82
CA ALA A 81 4.06 -6.65 4.38
C ALA A 81 3.11 -7.67 3.75
N ASN A 82 1.84 -7.26 3.56
CA ASN A 82 0.83 -8.08 2.94
C ASN A 82 1.10 -8.35 1.45
N VAL A 83 1.64 -7.38 0.69
CA VAL A 83 2.08 -7.59 -0.70
C VAL A 83 3.12 -8.72 -0.77
N ILE A 84 4.15 -8.70 0.08
CA ILE A 84 5.17 -9.76 0.06
C ILE A 84 4.59 -11.11 0.49
N ASN A 85 3.61 -11.12 1.40
CA ASN A 85 2.93 -12.35 1.81
C ASN A 85 2.06 -12.93 0.69
N GLU A 86 1.26 -12.10 0.03
CA GLU A 86 0.43 -12.51 -1.10
C GLU A 86 1.26 -12.98 -2.28
N ALA A 87 2.41 -12.36 -2.55
CA ALA A 87 3.33 -12.82 -3.58
C ALA A 87 3.84 -14.23 -3.28
N ALA A 88 4.23 -14.51 -2.03
CA ALA A 88 4.65 -15.86 -1.62
C ALA A 88 3.51 -16.89 -1.77
N LEU A 89 2.29 -16.53 -1.38
CA LEU A 89 1.12 -17.39 -1.51
C LEU A 89 0.76 -17.68 -2.97
N LEU A 90 0.87 -16.67 -3.85
CA LEU A 90 0.64 -16.82 -5.29
C LEU A 90 1.68 -17.76 -5.91
N THR A 91 2.96 -17.56 -5.59
CA THR A 91 4.04 -18.46 -6.01
C THR A 91 3.79 -19.89 -5.57
N ALA A 92 3.44 -20.11 -4.29
CA ALA A 92 3.18 -21.45 -3.76
C ALA A 92 1.96 -22.11 -4.42
N ARG A 93 0.90 -21.35 -4.74
CA ARG A 93 -0.30 -21.86 -5.43
C ARG A 93 -0.01 -22.38 -6.84
N GLU A 94 1.02 -21.86 -7.49
CA GLU A 94 1.48 -22.30 -8.81
C GLU A 94 2.58 -23.38 -8.70
N ASN A 95 2.79 -23.95 -7.51
CA ASN A 95 3.88 -24.88 -7.18
C ASN A 95 5.28 -24.31 -7.44
N GLY A 96 5.41 -22.98 -7.45
CA GLY A 96 6.69 -22.28 -7.54
C GLY A 96 7.41 -22.24 -6.20
N THR A 97 8.73 -22.10 -6.25
CA THR A 97 9.59 -22.01 -5.06
C THR A 97 10.29 -20.65 -4.91
N VAL A 98 10.19 -19.77 -5.90
CA VAL A 98 10.84 -18.46 -5.94
C VAL A 98 9.82 -17.38 -6.34
N ILE A 99 9.77 -16.28 -5.59
CA ILE A 99 8.88 -15.15 -5.84
C ILE A 99 9.44 -14.34 -7.00
N THR A 100 8.68 -14.24 -8.08
CA THR A 100 9.06 -13.56 -9.32
C THR A 100 8.45 -12.15 -9.41
N GLY A 101 8.94 -11.35 -10.36
CA GLY A 101 8.38 -10.02 -10.66
C GLY A 101 6.87 -10.06 -10.95
N PRO A 102 6.38 -10.99 -11.80
CA PRO A 102 4.95 -11.16 -12.04
C PRO A 102 4.12 -11.50 -10.80
N ALA A 103 4.66 -12.33 -9.89
CA ALA A 103 3.97 -12.67 -8.64
C ALA A 103 3.86 -11.45 -7.70
N LEU A 104 4.91 -10.63 -7.60
CA LEU A 104 4.86 -9.36 -6.88
C LEU A 104 3.85 -8.39 -7.49
N GLU A 105 3.79 -8.30 -8.81
CA GLU A 105 2.85 -7.40 -9.49
C GLU A 105 1.40 -7.82 -9.27
N GLU A 106 1.10 -9.12 -9.38
CA GLU A 106 -0.23 -9.66 -9.08
C GLU A 106 -0.61 -9.47 -7.60
N ALA A 107 0.36 -9.58 -6.69
CA ALA A 107 0.14 -9.35 -5.26
C ALA A 107 -0.24 -7.89 -4.97
N VAL A 108 0.43 -6.92 -5.60
CA VAL A 108 0.07 -5.49 -5.48
C VAL A 108 -1.35 -5.27 -5.96
N ASP A 109 -1.69 -5.75 -7.16
CA ASP A 109 -3.04 -5.60 -7.70
C ASP A 109 -4.09 -6.21 -6.77
N ARG A 110 -3.76 -7.33 -6.10
CA ARG A 110 -4.65 -8.02 -5.18
C ARG A 110 -4.81 -7.28 -3.85
N VAL A 111 -3.77 -6.64 -3.34
CA VAL A 111 -3.87 -5.80 -2.14
C VAL A 111 -4.70 -4.53 -2.42
N ILE A 112 -4.53 -3.92 -3.60
CA ILE A 112 -5.27 -2.71 -3.98
C ILE A 112 -6.73 -3.02 -4.34
N GLY A 113 -6.95 -3.94 -5.27
CA GLY A 113 -8.25 -4.18 -5.90
C GLY A 113 -8.95 -5.46 -5.45
N GLY A 114 -8.31 -6.29 -4.66
CA GLY A 114 -8.80 -7.64 -4.33
C GLY A 114 -8.50 -8.68 -5.43
N PRO A 115 -8.93 -9.94 -5.20
CA PRO A 115 -8.67 -11.03 -6.13
C PRO A 115 -9.41 -10.83 -7.47
N ARG A 116 -8.81 -11.35 -8.55
CA ARG A 116 -9.45 -11.38 -9.87
C ARG A 116 -10.76 -12.14 -9.83
N ARG A 117 -11.82 -11.60 -10.45
CA ARG A 117 -13.09 -12.31 -10.61
C ARG A 117 -12.95 -13.35 -11.72
N LYS A 118 -12.93 -14.64 -11.37
CA LYS A 118 -12.88 -15.76 -12.35
C LYS A 118 -14.26 -16.26 -12.81
N GLY A 119 -15.33 -15.97 -12.05
CA GLY A 119 -16.66 -16.57 -12.27
C GLY A 119 -17.69 -15.73 -13.03
N ARG A 120 -17.40 -14.46 -13.36
CA ARG A 120 -18.34 -13.61 -14.10
C ARG A 120 -17.96 -13.62 -15.57
N ILE A 121 -18.82 -14.20 -16.41
CA ILE A 121 -18.70 -14.09 -17.87
C ILE A 121 -18.98 -12.62 -18.21
N ILE A 122 -17.94 -11.90 -18.64
CA ILE A 122 -18.05 -10.51 -19.11
C ILE A 122 -18.24 -10.56 -20.62
N SER A 123 -19.32 -9.95 -21.11
CA SER A 123 -19.59 -9.88 -22.55
C SER A 123 -18.51 -9.07 -23.28
N GLU A 124 -18.26 -9.37 -24.56
CA GLU A 124 -17.33 -8.58 -25.38
C GLU A 124 -17.72 -7.10 -25.45
N HIS A 125 -19.02 -6.80 -25.40
CA HIS A 125 -19.53 -5.44 -25.34
C HIS A 125 -19.12 -4.72 -24.04
N GLU A 126 -19.32 -5.35 -22.88
CA GLU A 126 -18.88 -4.79 -21.58
C GLU A 126 -17.36 -4.63 -21.50
N LYS A 127 -16.58 -5.58 -22.05
CA LYS A 127 -15.12 -5.45 -22.13
C LYS A 127 -14.72 -4.24 -22.96
N LYS A 128 -15.37 -4.02 -24.11
CA LYS A 128 -15.11 -2.89 -24.99
C LYS A 128 -15.45 -1.55 -24.32
N ILE A 129 -16.57 -1.47 -23.61
CA ILE A 129 -16.92 -0.28 -22.81
C ILE A 129 -15.85 0.01 -21.77
N THR A 130 -15.43 -1.01 -21.00
CA THR A 130 -14.39 -0.87 -19.98
C THR A 130 -13.06 -0.43 -20.61
N ALA A 131 -12.69 -1.01 -21.76
CA ALA A 131 -11.48 -0.63 -22.49
C ALA A 131 -11.49 0.84 -22.93
N TYR A 132 -12.61 1.35 -23.44
CA TYR A 132 -12.72 2.78 -23.76
C TYR A 132 -12.70 3.66 -22.52
N HIS A 133 -13.32 3.24 -21.42
CA HIS A 133 -13.33 3.99 -20.17
C HIS A 133 -11.91 4.15 -19.59
N GLU A 134 -11.21 3.03 -19.41
CA GLU A 134 -9.83 3.04 -18.89
C GLU A 134 -8.84 3.66 -19.89
N GLY A 135 -9.07 3.45 -21.19
CA GLY A 135 -8.31 4.09 -22.26
C GLY A 135 -8.47 5.61 -22.27
N GLY A 136 -9.67 6.11 -21.98
CA GLY A 136 -9.95 7.53 -21.82
C GLY A 136 -9.18 8.15 -20.66
N HIS A 137 -9.23 7.52 -19.48
CA HIS A 137 -8.40 7.94 -18.32
C HIS A 137 -6.91 7.95 -18.67
N THR A 138 -6.45 6.91 -19.35
CA THR A 138 -5.04 6.75 -19.71
C THR A 138 -4.57 7.82 -20.70
N LEU A 139 -5.34 8.07 -21.76
CA LEU A 139 -5.03 9.07 -22.77
C LEU A 139 -5.05 10.49 -22.17
N ALA A 140 -6.06 10.79 -21.35
CA ALA A 140 -6.18 12.08 -20.69
C ALA A 140 -4.98 12.35 -19.76
N ALA A 141 -4.61 11.38 -18.92
CA ALA A 141 -3.45 11.49 -18.03
C ALA A 141 -2.13 11.61 -18.81
N TRP A 142 -1.98 10.90 -19.93
CA TRP A 142 -0.79 11.02 -20.79
C TRP A 142 -0.66 12.38 -21.46
N ALA A 143 -1.78 12.98 -21.88
CA ALA A 143 -1.80 14.27 -22.56
C ALA A 143 -1.56 15.48 -21.63
N MET A 144 -1.70 15.31 -20.31
CA MET A 144 -1.56 16.38 -19.31
C MET A 144 -0.18 16.33 -18.63
N PRO A 145 0.74 17.29 -18.88
CA PRO A 145 2.13 17.24 -18.39
C PRO A 145 2.28 17.26 -16.86
N ASP A 146 1.31 17.86 -16.16
CA ASP A 146 1.36 18.08 -14.70
C ASP A 146 0.75 16.94 -13.89
N ILE A 147 0.21 15.91 -14.54
CA ILE A 147 -0.40 14.75 -13.89
C ILE A 147 0.60 13.60 -13.78
N ASP A 148 0.44 12.82 -12.72
CA ASP A 148 1.27 11.64 -12.50
C ASP A 148 1.10 10.63 -13.65
N PRO A 149 2.20 10.10 -14.21
CA PRO A 149 2.15 9.20 -15.35
C PRO A 149 1.45 7.90 -14.99
N VAL A 150 0.64 7.40 -15.92
CA VAL A 150 0.03 6.07 -15.82
C VAL A 150 1.12 5.02 -15.95
N TYR A 151 1.25 4.20 -14.92
CA TYR A 151 2.19 3.07 -14.86
C TYR A 151 1.58 1.80 -15.46
N LYS A 152 0.28 1.58 -15.22
CA LYS A 152 -0.42 0.37 -15.64
C LYS A 152 -1.89 0.67 -15.91
N VAL A 153 -2.42 0.07 -16.97
CA VAL A 153 -3.86 0.08 -17.26
C VAL A 153 -4.33 -1.35 -17.47
N THR A 154 -5.48 -1.70 -16.91
CA THR A 154 -6.07 -3.02 -17.08
C THR A 154 -7.59 -2.97 -17.14
N ILE A 155 -8.17 -3.83 -17.97
CA ILE A 155 -9.63 -4.08 -18.05
C ILE A 155 -10.05 -5.33 -17.28
N LEU A 156 -9.14 -5.89 -16.47
CA LEU A 156 -9.42 -7.08 -15.68
C LEU A 156 -10.19 -6.70 -14.41
N ALA A 157 -11.40 -7.22 -14.30
CA ALA A 157 -12.25 -6.95 -13.16
C ALA A 157 -11.69 -7.55 -11.85
N ARG A 158 -11.62 -6.70 -10.81
CA ARG A 158 -11.22 -7.05 -9.45
C ARG A 158 -12.21 -6.46 -8.45
N GLY A 159 -12.37 -7.07 -7.28
CA GLY A 159 -13.16 -6.45 -6.20
C GLY A 159 -14.56 -6.01 -6.64
N ARG A 160 -14.86 -4.71 -6.61
CA ARG A 160 -16.12 -4.08 -7.06
C ARG A 160 -16.01 -3.35 -8.42
N THR A 161 -14.88 -3.44 -9.09
CA THR A 161 -14.44 -2.55 -10.17
C THR A 161 -14.19 -3.32 -11.48
N GLY A 162 -14.51 -2.69 -12.62
CA GLY A 162 -14.44 -3.33 -13.95
C GLY A 162 -13.05 -3.35 -14.59
N GLY A 163 -12.20 -2.39 -14.22
CA GLY A 163 -10.84 -2.18 -14.69
C GLY A 163 -10.24 -1.00 -13.91
N HIS A 164 -8.95 -0.70 -14.09
CA HIS A 164 -8.31 0.49 -13.52
C HIS A 164 -7.06 0.93 -14.28
N ALA A 165 -6.78 2.23 -14.24
CA ALA A 165 -5.47 2.83 -14.49
C ALA A 165 -4.77 3.21 -13.16
N VAL A 166 -3.54 2.74 -12.96
CA VAL A 166 -2.69 3.06 -11.81
C VAL A 166 -1.67 4.11 -12.23
N ALA A 167 -1.73 5.29 -11.61
CA ALA A 167 -0.72 6.34 -11.77
C ALA A 167 0.35 6.21 -10.68
N VAL A 168 1.61 6.47 -11.05
CA VAL A 168 2.74 6.45 -10.10
C VAL A 168 3.36 7.84 -10.04
N PRO A 169 3.42 8.47 -8.85
CA PRO A 169 3.96 9.81 -8.73
C PRO A 169 5.41 9.92 -9.18
N ARG A 170 5.72 10.92 -10.03
CA ARG A 170 7.11 11.22 -10.45
C ARG A 170 7.98 11.71 -9.29
N ARG A 171 7.36 12.31 -8.27
CA ARG A 171 7.98 12.74 -7.02
C ARG A 171 7.04 12.40 -5.87
N THR A 172 7.60 12.04 -4.72
CA THR A 172 6.82 11.92 -3.48
C THR A 172 6.40 13.34 -3.05
N ARG A 173 5.29 13.86 -3.61
CA ARG A 173 4.72 15.14 -3.14
C ARG A 173 4.10 14.89 -1.78
N ALA A 174 4.75 15.39 -0.72
CA ALA A 174 4.07 15.69 0.52
C ALA A 174 3.21 16.94 0.32
N LEU A 175 2.04 16.79 -0.30
CA LEU A 175 1.01 17.83 -0.26
C LEU A 175 0.24 17.69 1.07
N GLY A 176 0.93 18.00 2.16
CA GLY A 176 0.31 18.46 3.40
C GLY A 176 0.69 19.94 3.58
N PRO A 177 -0.16 20.77 4.20
CA PRO A 177 0.26 22.12 4.55
C PRO A 177 1.53 22.02 5.39
N ALA A 178 2.53 22.85 5.07
CA ALA A 178 3.73 22.97 5.89
C ALA A 178 3.30 23.19 7.36
N PRO A 179 3.93 22.50 8.33
CA PRO A 179 3.67 22.80 9.73
C PRO A 179 3.99 24.29 9.95
N ARG A 180 3.00 25.02 10.48
CA ARG A 180 3.22 26.37 11.00
C ARG A 180 4.02 26.31 12.29
#